data_AF-A0A535PSI1-F1
#
_entry.id   AF-A0A535PSI1-F1
#
_cell.length_a   1.000
_cell.length_b   1.000
_cell.length_c   1.000
_cell.angle_alpha   90.00
_cell.angle_beta   90.00
_cell.angle_gamma   90.00
#
_symmetry.space_group_name_H-M   'P 1'
#
loop_
_entity.id
_entity.type
_entity.pdbx_description
1 polymer ?
#
loop_
_entity_poly.entity_id
_entity_poly.type
_entity_poly.pdbx_seq_one_letter_code
_entity_poly.pdbx_strand_id
1 'polypeptide(L)'
;MRPSELSRKLKIGPGDRCLVFNPPEGYLDRLEPLPEGASAGSGNGAGAADVVQMFVADRAALQHEFSAGYGALKPGGRLWVAYPNVGSGVATDLSRNHGWAVVYGAGLTATDEISLDGSWEALRFEPSAQVERSPVPGADMLPVGRAASPAFRAVRAIAGALFRLLFRFDVQGRARIPNGPYVLIANHLGWMDAISLLLLFPPEPRIHYLADPTSMMRNRPLWALVRAVGGIVPVDRRQRGNTMLFRHVQRCLERGGVVAVFPEGDFGPSEGQLLPFKKGFAHFAVSAGVPVLPVALAGMKEIWVGKRLFVRIGEEISTQGRTVDEIHRLGEGAVAALLPAYQEPAGRKPMRRWLTALF
;
A
#
# COMPACT_ATOMS: atom_id res chain seq x y z
N MET A 1 -4.69 -36.81 20.50
CA MET A 1 -3.47 -36.56 19.69
C MET A 1 -3.11 -35.09 19.81
N ARG A 2 -1.82 -34.72 19.70
CA ARG A 2 -1.42 -33.30 19.67
C ARG A 2 -1.84 -32.72 18.31
N PRO A 3 -2.58 -31.60 18.24
CA PRO A 3 -2.97 -31.01 16.97
C PRO A 3 -1.76 -30.62 16.12
N SER A 4 -1.93 -30.65 14.80
CA SER A 4 -0.91 -30.26 13.83
C SER A 4 -0.40 -28.84 14.09
N GLU A 5 0.84 -28.57 13.67
CA GLU A 5 1.39 -27.21 13.78
C GLU A 5 0.54 -26.19 13.00
N LEU A 6 0.02 -26.61 11.84
CA LEU A 6 -0.77 -25.75 10.96
C LEU A 6 -2.13 -25.40 11.57
N SER A 7 -2.86 -26.38 12.11
CA SER A 7 -4.14 -26.12 12.81
C SER A 7 -3.97 -25.19 14.00
N ARG A 8 -2.87 -25.34 14.75
CA ARG A 8 -2.50 -24.43 15.85
C ARG A 8 -2.19 -23.02 15.36
N LYS A 9 -1.42 -22.87 14.28
CA LYS A 9 -1.10 -21.56 13.68
C LYS A 9 -2.35 -20.82 13.23
N LEU A 10 -3.31 -21.55 12.66
CA LEU A 10 -4.63 -21.02 12.26
C LEU A 10 -5.58 -20.79 13.45
N LYS A 11 -5.13 -21.11 14.67
CA LYS A 11 -5.91 -21.00 15.91
C LYS A 11 -7.22 -21.80 15.83
N ILE A 12 -7.21 -23.00 15.22
CA ILE A 12 -8.34 -23.93 15.26
C ILE A 12 -8.41 -24.53 16.68
N GLY A 13 -9.57 -24.43 17.31
CA GLY A 13 -9.87 -24.91 18.64
C GLY A 13 -10.72 -26.18 18.64
N PRO A 14 -10.93 -26.81 19.82
CA PRO A 14 -11.81 -27.97 19.96
C PRO A 14 -13.24 -27.67 19.51
N GLY A 15 -13.85 -28.60 18.77
CA GLY A 15 -15.22 -28.45 18.26
C GLY A 15 -15.39 -27.47 17.08
N ASP A 16 -14.33 -26.76 16.67
CA ASP A 16 -14.42 -25.79 15.58
C ASP A 16 -14.75 -26.47 14.24
N ARG A 17 -15.63 -25.84 13.47
CA ARG A 17 -15.81 -26.14 12.05
C ARG A 17 -14.94 -25.21 11.21
N CYS A 18 -13.95 -25.77 10.53
CA CYS A 18 -13.06 -25.08 9.59
C CYS A 18 -13.51 -25.32 8.14
N LEU A 19 -13.79 -24.25 7.39
CA LEU A 19 -14.06 -24.31 5.96
C LEU A 19 -12.91 -23.67 5.17
N VAL A 20 -12.35 -24.42 4.23
CA VAL A 20 -11.23 -23.99 3.41
C VAL A 20 -11.67 -23.80 1.96
N PHE A 21 -11.62 -22.57 1.46
CA PHE A 21 -11.95 -22.21 0.09
C PHE A 21 -10.71 -22.31 -0.80
N ASN A 22 -10.85 -22.98 -1.93
CA ASN A 22 -9.82 -23.18 -2.95
C ASN A 22 -8.48 -23.74 -2.43
N PRO A 23 -8.48 -24.77 -1.54
CA PRO A 23 -7.24 -25.30 -0.97
C PRO A 23 -6.29 -25.83 -2.07
N PRO A 24 -4.97 -25.58 -1.95
CA PRO A 24 -3.98 -26.29 -2.75
C PRO A 24 -4.08 -27.80 -2.53
N GLU A 25 -3.59 -28.58 -3.51
CA GLU A 25 -3.58 -30.03 -3.41
C GLU A 25 -2.84 -30.51 -2.15
N GLY A 26 -3.44 -31.46 -1.43
CA GLY A 26 -2.92 -32.01 -0.17
C GLY A 26 -2.96 -31.05 1.02
N TYR A 27 -3.57 -29.85 0.90
CA TYR A 27 -3.60 -28.88 2.01
C TYR A 27 -4.43 -29.37 3.20
N LEU A 28 -5.59 -30.00 2.95
CA LEU A 28 -6.46 -30.48 4.03
C LEU A 28 -5.78 -31.58 4.86
N ASP A 29 -5.02 -32.48 4.22
CA ASP A 29 -4.27 -33.53 4.91
C ASP A 29 -3.21 -32.94 5.87
N ARG A 30 -2.66 -31.77 5.53
CA ARG A 30 -1.68 -31.07 6.37
C ARG A 30 -2.29 -30.39 7.59
N LEU A 31 -3.61 -30.23 7.63
CA LEU A 31 -4.32 -29.75 8.83
C LEU A 31 -4.44 -30.85 9.88
N GLU A 32 -4.39 -32.12 9.49
CA GLU A 32 -4.47 -33.24 10.40
C GLU A 32 -3.15 -33.48 11.16
N PRO A 33 -3.21 -33.95 12.42
CA PRO A 33 -4.42 -34.19 13.21
C PRO A 33 -5.06 -32.88 13.71
N LEU A 34 -6.39 -32.79 13.67
CA LEU A 34 -7.16 -31.66 14.21
C LEU A 34 -7.34 -31.74 15.75
N PRO A 35 -7.68 -30.61 16.41
CA PRO A 35 -8.16 -30.61 17.79
C PRO A 35 -9.39 -31.51 18.00
N GLU A 36 -9.60 -31.93 19.25
CA GLU A 36 -10.72 -32.81 19.59
C GLU A 36 -12.07 -32.23 19.16
N GLY A 37 -12.86 -33.02 18.44
CA GLY A 37 -14.18 -32.63 17.92
C GLY A 37 -14.16 -31.58 16.81
N ALA A 38 -12.99 -31.07 16.40
CA ALA A 38 -12.90 -30.14 15.28
C ALA A 38 -13.01 -30.86 13.93
N SER A 39 -13.43 -30.14 12.90
CA SER A 39 -13.52 -30.65 11.53
C SER A 39 -12.96 -29.64 10.54
N ALA A 40 -12.34 -30.12 9.46
CA ALA A 40 -11.91 -29.29 8.35
C ALA A 40 -12.38 -29.92 7.03
N GLY A 41 -12.82 -29.07 6.10
CA GLY A 41 -13.23 -29.52 4.77
C GLY A 41 -13.15 -28.40 3.74
N SER A 42 -13.17 -28.76 2.46
CA SER A 42 -13.29 -27.78 1.40
C SER A 42 -14.66 -27.09 1.45
N GLY A 43 -14.66 -25.77 1.27
CA GLY A 43 -15.85 -24.94 1.31
C GLY A 43 -16.38 -24.63 -0.07
N ASN A 44 -17.65 -24.98 -0.32
CA ASN A 44 -18.39 -24.64 -1.54
C ASN A 44 -19.86 -24.26 -1.24
N GLY A 45 -20.19 -23.92 0.01
CA GLY A 45 -21.56 -23.56 0.41
C GLY A 45 -21.66 -22.57 1.58
N ALA A 46 -22.80 -21.89 1.66
CA ALA A 46 -23.17 -21.04 2.78
C ALA A 46 -23.45 -21.91 4.02
N GLY A 47 -22.72 -21.66 5.11
CA GLY A 47 -22.91 -22.38 6.36
C GLY A 47 -21.97 -21.86 7.43
N ALA A 48 -22.51 -21.66 8.63
CA ALA A 48 -21.83 -21.10 9.79
C ALA A 48 -20.58 -21.92 10.19
N ALA A 49 -19.39 -21.40 9.88
CA ALA A 49 -18.09 -21.92 10.27
C ALA A 49 -17.43 -21.04 11.34
N ASP A 50 -16.69 -21.68 12.24
CA ASP A 50 -15.92 -21.01 13.31
C ASP A 50 -14.58 -20.47 12.79
N VAL A 51 -14.06 -21.13 11.75
CA VAL A 51 -12.87 -20.74 11.01
C VAL A 51 -13.17 -20.82 9.52
N VAL A 52 -12.92 -19.73 8.80
CA VAL A 52 -12.90 -19.73 7.34
C VAL A 52 -11.48 -19.41 6.90
N GLN A 53 -10.95 -20.24 6.01
CA GLN A 53 -9.68 -20.00 5.35
C GLN A 53 -9.89 -19.91 3.84
N MET A 54 -9.32 -18.91 3.18
CA MET A 54 -9.45 -18.72 1.74
C MET A 54 -8.08 -18.68 1.09
N PHE A 55 -7.88 -19.40 -0.01
CA PHE A 55 -6.70 -19.27 -0.85
C PHE A 55 -7.04 -18.44 -2.09
N VAL A 56 -6.33 -17.33 -2.27
CA VAL A 56 -6.55 -16.39 -3.37
C VAL A 56 -5.23 -16.09 -4.04
N ALA A 57 -5.17 -16.25 -5.36
CA ALA A 57 -3.94 -16.00 -6.11
C ALA A 57 -3.63 -14.50 -6.24
N ASP A 58 -4.67 -13.67 -6.36
CA ASP A 58 -4.58 -12.23 -6.61
C ASP A 58 -5.83 -11.49 -6.10
N ARG A 59 -5.87 -10.17 -6.27
CA ARG A 59 -7.00 -9.32 -5.89
C ARG A 59 -8.30 -9.69 -6.59
N ALA A 60 -8.24 -10.16 -7.84
CA ALA A 60 -9.43 -10.52 -8.60
C ALA A 60 -10.09 -11.77 -8.02
N ALA A 61 -9.29 -12.80 -7.72
CA ALA A 61 -9.73 -13.98 -6.99
C ALA A 61 -10.29 -13.61 -5.62
N LEU A 62 -9.61 -12.73 -4.88
CA LEU A 62 -10.13 -12.25 -3.59
C LEU A 62 -11.48 -11.53 -3.73
N GLN A 63 -11.62 -10.62 -4.69
CA GLN A 63 -12.88 -9.90 -4.93
C GLN A 63 -14.04 -10.85 -5.30
N HIS A 64 -13.75 -11.91 -6.05
CA HIS A 64 -14.74 -12.92 -6.44
C HIS A 64 -15.18 -13.79 -5.26
N GLU A 65 -14.22 -14.30 -4.50
CA GLU A 65 -14.45 -15.31 -3.46
C GLU A 65 -14.91 -14.71 -2.13
N PHE A 66 -14.58 -13.43 -1.86
CA PHE A 66 -14.74 -12.83 -0.53
C PHE A 66 -16.17 -12.90 0.00
N SER A 67 -17.18 -12.67 -0.86
CA SER A 67 -18.58 -12.73 -0.42
C SER A 67 -18.98 -14.11 0.07
N ALA A 68 -18.53 -15.18 -0.61
CA ALA A 68 -18.87 -16.55 -0.25
C ALA A 68 -18.13 -16.99 1.02
N GLY A 69 -16.81 -16.73 1.08
CA GLY A 69 -16.00 -17.06 2.25
C GLY A 69 -16.42 -16.30 3.50
N TYR A 70 -16.57 -14.98 3.40
CA TYR A 70 -16.99 -14.16 4.53
C TYR A 70 -18.42 -14.46 4.98
N GLY A 71 -19.32 -14.74 4.03
CA GLY A 71 -20.71 -15.14 4.34
C GLY A 71 -20.84 -16.48 5.05
N ALA A 72 -19.84 -17.36 4.97
CA ALA A 72 -19.79 -18.62 5.71
C ALA A 72 -19.30 -18.43 7.16
N LEU A 73 -18.73 -17.28 7.52
CA LEU A 73 -18.16 -17.08 8.84
C LEU A 73 -19.25 -16.75 9.88
N LYS A 74 -19.22 -17.42 11.04
CA LYS A 74 -20.05 -17.06 12.19
C LYS A 74 -19.67 -15.67 12.72
N PRO A 75 -20.61 -14.95 13.37
CA PRO A 75 -20.25 -13.81 14.21
C PRO A 75 -19.16 -14.18 15.22
N GLY A 76 -18.05 -13.45 15.23
CA GLY A 76 -16.89 -13.75 16.09
C GLY A 76 -15.98 -14.88 15.59
N GLY A 77 -16.27 -15.47 14.42
CA GLY A 77 -15.41 -16.46 13.78
C GLY A 77 -14.07 -15.87 13.31
N ARG A 78 -13.12 -16.76 13.01
CA ARG A 78 -11.77 -16.39 12.53
C ARG A 78 -11.70 -16.48 11.00
N LEU A 79 -11.43 -15.35 10.35
CA LEU A 79 -11.15 -15.31 8.91
C LEU A 79 -9.64 -15.29 8.65
N TRP A 80 -9.18 -16.25 7.84
CA TRP A 80 -7.84 -16.29 7.30
C TRP A 80 -7.89 -16.18 5.78
N VAL A 81 -7.05 -15.32 5.20
CA VAL A 81 -6.89 -15.23 3.75
C VAL A 81 -5.43 -15.47 3.41
N ALA A 82 -5.17 -16.54 2.67
CA ALA A 82 -3.88 -16.97 2.18
C ALA A 82 -3.60 -16.42 0.79
N TYR A 83 -2.39 -15.93 0.59
CA TYR A 83 -1.90 -15.33 -0.65
C TYR A 83 -0.49 -15.85 -0.97
N PRO A 84 -0.09 -15.92 -2.26
CA PRO A 84 1.22 -16.42 -2.63
C PRO A 84 2.33 -15.50 -2.12
N ASN A 85 3.42 -16.09 -1.64
CA ASN A 85 4.61 -15.34 -1.25
C ASN A 85 5.58 -15.20 -2.44
N VAL A 86 6.61 -14.35 -2.29
CA VAL A 86 7.61 -14.08 -3.34
C VAL A 86 8.40 -15.34 -3.76
N GLY A 87 8.55 -16.31 -2.85
CA GLY A 87 9.25 -17.57 -3.09
C GLY A 87 8.46 -18.60 -3.91
N SER A 88 7.13 -18.47 -3.96
CA SER A 88 6.23 -19.41 -4.65
C SER A 88 6.41 -19.45 -6.17
N GLY A 89 6.94 -18.38 -6.77
CA GLY A 89 6.98 -18.21 -8.22
C GLY A 89 5.64 -17.89 -8.87
N VAL A 90 4.55 -17.82 -8.10
CA VAL A 90 3.22 -17.41 -8.57
C VAL A 90 3.17 -15.88 -8.62
N ALA A 91 2.73 -15.33 -9.75
CA ALA A 91 2.52 -13.88 -9.87
C ALA A 91 1.30 -13.48 -9.05
N THR A 92 1.45 -12.44 -8.21
CA THR A 92 0.37 -11.93 -7.37
C THR A 92 0.51 -10.42 -7.19
N ASP A 93 -0.62 -9.74 -7.02
CA ASP A 93 -0.72 -8.31 -6.65
C ASP A 93 -1.18 -8.10 -5.19
N LEU A 94 -1.15 -9.19 -4.41
CA LEU A 94 -1.36 -9.21 -2.96
C LEU A 94 -0.02 -9.17 -2.23
N SER A 95 -0.02 -8.54 -1.05
CA SER A 95 1.09 -8.58 -0.10
C SER A 95 0.56 -8.34 1.30
N ARG A 96 1.36 -8.51 2.36
CA ARG A 96 0.98 -8.16 3.74
C ARG A 96 0.20 -6.85 3.86
N ASN A 97 0.58 -5.83 3.08
CA ASN A 97 0.07 -4.47 3.24
C ASN A 97 -0.85 -3.99 2.10
N HIS A 98 -1.01 -4.75 1.02
CA HIS A 98 -1.66 -4.28 -0.23
C HIS A 98 -2.60 -5.32 -0.83
N GLY A 99 -3.67 -4.83 -1.46
CA GLY A 99 -4.67 -5.63 -2.19
C GLY A 99 -5.85 -6.13 -1.35
N TRP A 100 -6.01 -5.61 -0.14
CA TRP A 100 -7.07 -6.01 0.79
C TRP A 100 -8.28 -5.08 0.77
N ALA A 101 -8.46 -4.30 -0.30
CA ALA A 101 -9.48 -3.26 -0.39
C ALA A 101 -10.91 -3.78 -0.12
N VAL A 102 -11.27 -4.96 -0.65
CA VAL A 102 -12.58 -5.59 -0.41
C VAL A 102 -12.77 -5.97 1.06
N VAL A 103 -11.71 -6.46 1.71
CA VAL A 103 -11.71 -6.90 3.11
C VAL A 103 -11.83 -5.69 4.04
N TYR A 104 -11.04 -4.64 3.78
CA TYR A 104 -11.13 -3.37 4.50
C TYR A 104 -12.47 -2.64 4.24
N GLY A 105 -13.04 -2.80 3.05
CA GLY A 105 -14.36 -2.29 2.68
C GLY A 105 -15.46 -2.88 3.57
N ALA A 106 -15.33 -4.15 3.95
CA ALA A 106 -16.23 -4.86 4.86
C ALA A 106 -16.00 -4.55 6.36
N GLY A 107 -15.12 -3.60 6.68
CA GLY A 107 -14.87 -3.17 8.06
C GLY A 107 -13.94 -4.10 8.85
N LEU A 108 -13.22 -4.99 8.17
CA LEU A 108 -12.22 -5.87 8.79
C LEU A 108 -10.82 -5.24 8.71
N THR A 109 -9.88 -5.67 9.54
CA THR A 109 -8.46 -5.30 9.48
C THR A 109 -7.56 -6.50 9.74
N ALA A 110 -6.39 -6.53 9.10
CA ALA A 110 -5.40 -7.58 9.32
C ALA A 110 -4.74 -7.43 10.71
N THR A 111 -4.64 -8.53 11.45
CA THR A 111 -4.09 -8.56 12.83
C THR A 111 -2.86 -9.45 12.95
N ASP A 112 -2.84 -10.59 12.27
CA ASP A 112 -1.77 -11.59 12.35
C ASP A 112 -1.33 -11.98 10.95
N GLU A 113 -0.07 -12.40 10.82
CA GLU A 113 0.48 -13.01 9.61
C GLU A 113 1.18 -14.30 9.99
N ILE A 114 0.95 -15.36 9.23
CA ILE A 114 1.62 -16.66 9.39
C ILE A 114 2.08 -17.19 8.04
N SER A 115 3.24 -17.85 8.03
CA SER A 115 3.66 -18.69 6.91
C SER A 115 2.98 -20.05 7.04
N LEU A 116 2.23 -20.43 6.00
CA LEU A 116 1.61 -21.75 5.89
C LEU A 116 2.61 -22.79 5.38
N ASP A 117 3.46 -22.38 4.43
CA ASP A 117 4.56 -23.14 3.86
C ASP A 117 5.52 -22.24 3.06
N GLY A 118 6.39 -22.85 2.26
CA GLY A 118 7.33 -22.15 1.37
C GLY A 118 6.67 -21.34 0.25
N SER A 119 5.37 -21.51 -0.01
CA SER A 119 4.63 -20.87 -1.12
C SER A 119 3.55 -19.90 -0.66
N TRP A 120 2.95 -20.10 0.52
CA TRP A 120 1.79 -19.34 0.98
C TRP A 120 2.00 -18.67 2.33
N GLU A 121 1.61 -17.39 2.40
CA GLU A 121 1.41 -16.63 3.64
C GLU A 121 -0.08 -16.44 3.88
N ALA A 122 -0.51 -16.29 5.13
CA ALA A 122 -1.90 -16.01 5.47
C ALA A 122 -2.03 -14.87 6.46
N LEU A 123 -2.98 -13.96 6.19
CA LEU A 123 -3.38 -12.92 7.12
C LEU A 123 -4.67 -13.30 7.84
N ARG A 124 -4.70 -13.05 9.16
CA ARG A 124 -5.93 -13.08 9.95
C ARG A 124 -6.60 -11.72 9.90
N PHE A 125 -7.92 -11.73 9.70
CA PHE A 125 -8.74 -10.52 9.70
C PHE A 125 -9.76 -10.53 10.85
N GLU A 126 -9.88 -9.40 11.53
CA GLU A 126 -10.82 -9.17 12.63
C GLU A 126 -11.64 -7.90 12.39
N PRO A 127 -12.85 -7.78 12.98
CA PRO A 127 -13.61 -6.53 12.94
C PRO A 127 -12.79 -5.36 13.46
N SER A 128 -12.64 -4.30 12.65
CA SER A 128 -11.78 -3.15 12.96
C SER A 128 -12.19 -2.43 14.25
N ALA A 129 -13.45 -2.58 14.67
CA ALA A 129 -13.97 -2.02 15.92
C ALA A 129 -13.47 -2.76 17.18
N GLN A 130 -13.03 -4.01 17.06
CA GLN A 130 -12.61 -4.87 18.17
C GLN A 130 -11.09 -4.93 18.36
N VAL A 131 -10.32 -4.50 17.35
CA VAL A 131 -8.85 -4.55 17.39
C VAL A 131 -8.30 -3.39 18.21
N GLU A 132 -7.63 -3.72 19.31
CA GLU A 132 -6.94 -2.76 20.17
C GLU A 132 -5.85 -2.03 19.38
N ARG A 133 -5.84 -0.70 19.47
CA ARG A 133 -5.03 0.15 18.58
C ARG A 133 -3.66 0.35 19.19
N SER A 134 -2.61 -0.08 18.49
CA SER A 134 -1.27 0.42 18.77
C SER A 134 -1.27 1.94 18.63
N PRO A 135 -0.77 2.71 19.60
CA PRO A 135 -0.65 4.15 19.45
C PRO A 135 0.26 4.42 18.26
N VAL A 136 -0.30 4.91 17.16
CA VAL A 136 0.50 5.49 16.09
C VAL A 136 1.34 6.58 16.76
N PRO A 137 2.68 6.54 16.65
CA PRO A 137 3.52 7.58 17.22
C PRO A 137 2.95 8.94 16.83
N GLY A 138 2.76 9.82 17.82
CA GLY A 138 2.12 11.11 17.60
C GLY A 138 2.72 11.78 16.38
N ALA A 139 1.86 12.22 15.46
CA ALA A 139 2.31 12.81 14.19
C ALA A 139 3.18 14.06 14.38
N ASP A 140 3.23 14.59 15.60
CA ASP A 140 4.13 15.65 16.07
C ASP A 140 5.61 15.24 16.14
N MET A 141 5.95 13.95 16.01
CA MET A 141 7.33 13.46 16.20
C MET A 141 8.26 13.61 14.99
N LEU A 142 7.76 13.93 13.79
CA LEU A 142 8.59 14.08 12.60
C LEU A 142 8.58 15.53 12.08
N PRO A 143 9.75 16.15 11.85
CA PRO A 143 9.83 17.54 11.42
C PRO A 143 9.23 17.71 10.02
N VAL A 144 8.18 18.53 9.93
CA VAL A 144 7.54 18.97 8.69
C VAL A 144 7.87 20.43 8.39
N GLY A 145 7.97 20.75 7.10
CA GLY A 145 8.21 22.11 6.61
C GLY A 145 8.93 22.15 5.27
N ARG A 146 9.24 23.36 4.82
CA ARG A 146 9.89 23.64 3.52
C ARG A 146 11.30 23.08 3.40
N ALA A 147 12.11 23.24 4.43
CA ALA A 147 13.56 23.05 4.35
C ALA A 147 13.99 21.58 4.34
N ALA A 148 14.98 21.28 3.50
CA ALA A 148 15.64 19.98 3.46
C ALA A 148 16.76 19.91 4.49
N SER A 149 16.71 18.91 5.39
CA SER A 149 17.78 18.70 6.38
C SER A 149 19.11 18.33 5.70
N PRO A 150 20.27 18.60 6.33
CA PRO A 150 21.56 18.16 5.80
C PRO A 150 21.62 16.65 5.56
N ALA A 151 21.06 15.87 6.49
CA ALA A 151 20.95 14.41 6.36
C ALA A 151 20.11 14.01 5.13
N PHE A 152 18.95 14.64 4.91
CA PHE A 152 18.12 14.41 3.72
C PHE A 152 18.91 14.72 2.44
N ARG A 153 19.63 15.86 2.39
CA ARG A 153 20.41 16.26 1.21
C ARG A 153 21.53 15.25 0.89
N ALA A 154 22.25 14.79 1.91
CA ALA A 154 23.31 13.80 1.75
C ALA A 154 22.75 12.46 1.24
N VAL A 155 21.71 11.94 1.88
CA VAL A 155 21.05 10.68 1.47
C VAL A 155 20.50 10.81 0.05
N ARG A 156 19.82 11.91 -0.28
CA ARG A 156 19.30 12.18 -1.62
C ARG A 156 20.40 12.24 -2.68
N ALA A 157 21.56 12.82 -2.37
CA ALA A 157 22.68 12.88 -3.31
C ALA A 157 23.25 11.48 -3.61
N ILE A 158 23.50 10.69 -2.56
CA ILE A 158 24.03 9.32 -2.68
C ILE A 158 23.04 8.42 -3.41
N ALA A 159 21.77 8.39 -2.94
CA ALA A 159 20.72 7.60 -3.56
C ALA A 159 20.46 8.05 -5.00
N GLY A 160 20.48 9.37 -5.28
CA GLY A 160 20.32 9.91 -6.62
C GLY A 160 21.46 9.53 -7.57
N ALA A 161 22.70 9.39 -7.08
CA ALA A 161 23.81 8.88 -7.88
C ALA A 161 23.64 7.39 -8.18
N LEU A 162 23.32 6.58 -7.15
CA LEU A 162 23.07 5.15 -7.29
C LEU A 162 21.91 4.85 -8.25
N PHE A 163 20.80 5.56 -8.13
CA PHE A 163 19.61 5.34 -8.96
C PHE A 163 19.85 5.76 -10.41
N ARG A 164 20.69 6.76 -10.68
CA ARG A 164 21.08 7.11 -12.06
C ARG A 164 22.03 6.10 -12.69
N LEU A 165 22.77 5.33 -11.88
CA LEU A 165 23.54 4.18 -12.35
C LEU A 165 22.63 2.99 -12.66
N LEU A 166 21.62 2.75 -11.82
CA LEU A 166 20.72 1.60 -11.95
C LEU A 166 19.58 1.82 -12.96
N PHE A 167 19.10 3.04 -13.16
CA PHE A 167 17.88 3.33 -13.93
C PHE A 167 18.03 4.54 -14.84
N ARG A 168 17.21 4.60 -15.89
CA ARG A 168 17.13 5.74 -16.81
C ARG A 168 15.84 6.52 -16.54
N PHE A 169 15.95 7.74 -16.05
CA PHE A 169 14.77 8.57 -15.77
C PHE A 169 14.42 9.45 -16.97
N ASP A 170 13.20 9.30 -17.48
CA ASP A 170 12.58 10.22 -18.42
C ASP A 170 11.58 11.11 -17.65
N VAL A 171 11.98 12.36 -17.40
CA VAL A 171 11.19 13.31 -16.61
C VAL A 171 10.79 14.49 -17.49
N GLN A 172 9.49 14.72 -17.60
CA GLN A 172 8.92 15.86 -18.32
C GLN A 172 8.12 16.77 -17.38
N GLY A 173 8.05 18.06 -17.69
CA GLY A 173 7.29 19.04 -16.92
C GLY A 173 7.99 19.54 -15.65
N ARG A 174 9.31 19.37 -15.50
CA ARG A 174 10.06 19.87 -14.32
C ARG A 174 9.88 21.37 -14.06
N ALA A 175 9.72 22.17 -15.10
CA ALA A 175 9.52 23.62 -15.00
C ALA A 175 8.15 24.00 -14.41
N ARG A 176 7.19 23.05 -14.34
CA ARG A 176 5.84 23.25 -13.80
C ARG A 176 5.78 23.05 -12.28
N ILE A 177 6.88 22.61 -11.66
CA ILE A 177 6.91 22.37 -10.22
C ILE A 177 6.80 23.72 -9.49
N PRO A 178 5.79 23.94 -8.64
CA PRO A 178 5.62 25.21 -7.96
C PRO A 178 6.74 25.47 -6.94
N ASN A 179 7.10 26.73 -6.77
CA ASN A 179 8.05 27.15 -5.74
C ASN A 179 7.42 27.20 -4.33
N GLY A 180 6.09 27.32 -4.24
CA GLY A 180 5.31 27.39 -2.99
C GLY A 180 4.87 26.00 -2.48
N PRO A 181 4.10 25.94 -1.36
CA PRO A 181 3.49 24.69 -0.91
C PRO A 181 2.42 24.22 -1.91
N TYR A 182 2.28 22.91 -2.07
CA TYR A 182 1.26 22.28 -2.90
C TYR A 182 0.96 20.87 -2.40
N VAL A 183 -0.16 20.32 -2.86
CA VAL A 183 -0.48 18.89 -2.71
C VAL A 183 -0.05 18.17 -3.98
N LEU A 184 0.89 17.24 -3.88
CA LEU A 184 1.31 16.40 -5.00
C LEU A 184 0.42 15.16 -5.03
N ILE A 185 -0.18 14.87 -6.20
CA ILE A 185 -0.88 13.60 -6.42
C ILE A 185 -0.18 12.79 -7.51
N ALA A 186 -0.09 11.48 -7.31
CA ALA A 186 0.44 10.56 -8.31
C ALA A 186 -0.29 9.22 -8.28
N ASN A 187 -0.30 8.52 -9.41
CA ASN A 187 -0.68 7.12 -9.42
C ASN A 187 0.35 6.26 -8.65
N HIS A 188 -0.07 5.07 -8.21
CA HIS A 188 0.72 4.24 -7.31
C HIS A 188 0.92 2.84 -7.86
N LEU A 189 2.15 2.44 -8.17
CA LEU A 189 2.54 1.12 -8.68
C LEU A 189 3.35 0.32 -7.65
N GLY A 190 4.07 1.00 -6.75
CA GLY A 190 4.92 0.37 -5.72
C GLY A 190 5.72 1.37 -4.88
N TRP A 191 6.69 0.90 -4.09
CA TRP A 191 7.52 1.80 -3.26
C TRP A 191 8.49 2.65 -4.08
N MET A 192 8.83 2.22 -5.29
CA MET A 192 9.69 2.98 -6.21
C MET A 192 9.12 4.37 -6.54
N ASP A 193 7.79 4.53 -6.51
CA ASP A 193 7.12 5.79 -6.80
C ASP A 193 7.57 6.90 -5.84
N ALA A 194 7.42 6.63 -4.53
CA ALA A 194 7.74 7.58 -3.48
C ALA A 194 9.23 7.94 -3.49
N ILE A 195 10.10 6.96 -3.76
CA ILE A 195 11.55 7.17 -3.85
C ILE A 195 11.88 8.02 -5.08
N SER A 196 11.29 7.71 -6.24
CA SER A 196 11.50 8.47 -7.48
C SER A 196 11.10 9.92 -7.31
N LEU A 197 9.94 10.19 -6.71
CA LEU A 197 9.50 11.55 -6.41
C LEU A 197 10.48 12.28 -5.49
N LEU A 198 10.98 11.67 -4.40
CA LEU A 198 11.97 12.28 -3.50
C LEU A 198 13.30 12.61 -4.19
N LEU A 199 13.74 11.75 -5.11
CA LEU A 199 15.02 11.92 -5.81
C LEU A 199 14.92 12.93 -6.97
N LEU A 200 13.80 12.94 -7.69
CA LEU A 200 13.65 13.67 -8.94
C LEU A 200 13.06 15.08 -8.78
N PHE A 201 12.30 15.32 -7.70
CA PHE A 201 11.77 16.65 -7.39
C PHE A 201 12.84 17.52 -6.70
N PRO A 202 12.68 18.85 -6.72
CA PRO A 202 13.53 19.77 -5.97
C PRO A 202 13.63 19.35 -4.49
N PRO A 203 14.79 19.55 -3.84
CA PRO A 203 14.91 19.29 -2.41
C PRO A 203 14.00 20.20 -1.57
N GLU A 204 13.63 21.37 -2.11
CA GLU A 204 12.78 22.37 -1.47
C GLU A 204 11.81 22.96 -2.51
N PRO A 205 10.51 23.14 -2.18
CA PRO A 205 9.86 22.75 -0.94
C PRO A 205 9.84 21.22 -0.76
N ARG A 206 10.12 20.79 0.47
CA ARG A 206 10.32 19.38 0.77
C ARG A 206 9.03 18.57 0.70
N ILE A 207 9.09 17.39 0.08
CA ILE A 207 7.99 16.42 0.01
C ILE A 207 7.87 15.62 1.31
N HIS A 208 6.63 15.48 1.78
CA HIS A 208 6.23 14.65 2.92
C HIS A 208 5.10 13.70 2.51
N TYR A 209 5.22 12.41 2.86
CA TYR A 209 4.22 11.38 2.53
C TYR A 209 3.30 11.07 3.69
N LEU A 210 2.04 10.79 3.38
CA LEU A 210 1.14 10.11 4.29
C LEU A 210 1.42 8.60 4.24
N ALA A 211 2.07 8.04 5.26
CA ALA A 211 2.33 6.60 5.36
C ALA A 211 2.03 6.04 6.76
N ASP A 212 1.63 4.77 6.82
CA ASP A 212 1.54 4.03 8.09
C ASP A 212 2.96 3.57 8.47
N PRO A 213 3.55 4.11 9.54
CA PRO A 213 4.93 3.78 9.91
C PRO A 213 5.07 2.38 10.49
N THR A 214 3.98 1.68 10.84
CA THR A 214 4.00 0.43 11.61
C THR A 214 4.88 -0.64 10.96
N SER A 215 4.79 -0.78 9.63
CA SER A 215 5.61 -1.74 8.88
C SER A 215 7.09 -1.36 8.88
N MET A 216 7.40 -0.06 8.81
CA MET A 216 8.77 0.47 8.80
C MET A 216 9.42 0.38 10.18
N MET A 217 8.66 0.59 11.25
CA MET A 217 9.13 0.52 12.64
C MET A 217 9.65 -0.87 13.02
N ARG A 218 9.11 -1.94 12.41
CA ARG A 218 9.59 -3.32 12.62
C ARG A 218 11.02 -3.52 12.12
N ASN A 219 11.45 -2.75 11.12
CA ASN A 219 12.78 -2.81 10.54
C ASN A 219 13.66 -1.67 11.12
N ARG A 220 14.43 -1.96 12.17
CA ARG A 220 15.24 -0.98 12.92
C ARG A 220 16.14 -0.09 12.04
N PRO A 221 16.94 -0.61 11.08
CA PRO A 221 17.77 0.24 10.23
C PRO A 221 16.94 1.11 9.28
N LEU A 222 15.86 0.58 8.69
CA LEU A 222 14.95 1.39 7.86
C LEU A 222 14.30 2.51 8.69
N TRP A 223 13.86 2.19 9.91
CA TRP A 223 13.28 3.18 10.82
C TRP A 223 14.28 4.27 11.21
N ALA A 224 15.55 3.92 11.46
CA ALA A 224 16.60 4.90 11.73
C ALA A 224 16.84 5.84 10.55
N LEU A 225 16.86 5.31 9.32
CA LEU A 225 16.98 6.11 8.09
C LEU A 225 15.78 7.04 7.92
N VAL A 226 14.55 6.54 8.08
CA VAL A 226 13.32 7.33 8.00
C VAL A 226 13.33 8.48 9.01
N ARG A 227 13.78 8.25 10.24
CA ARG A 227 13.88 9.32 11.25
C ARG A 227 14.97 10.35 10.90
N ALA A 228 16.11 9.90 10.39
CA ALA A 228 17.23 10.77 10.04
C ALA A 228 16.90 11.65 8.82
N VAL A 229 16.26 11.05 7.82
CA VAL A 229 15.83 11.74 6.61
C VAL A 229 14.61 12.59 6.94
N GLY A 230 13.60 12.05 7.61
CA GLY A 230 12.27 12.62 7.89
C GLY A 230 11.31 12.46 6.70
N GLY A 231 10.19 13.18 6.70
CA GLY A 231 9.35 13.28 5.50
C GLY A 231 8.17 12.31 5.47
N ILE A 232 7.84 11.70 6.61
CA ILE A 232 6.64 10.89 6.77
C ILE A 232 5.73 11.62 7.75
N VAL A 233 4.51 11.91 7.32
CA VAL A 233 3.40 12.27 8.19
C VAL A 233 2.68 10.96 8.51
N PRO A 234 2.79 10.45 9.74
CA PRO A 234 2.26 9.14 10.07
C PRO A 234 0.73 9.16 9.99
N VAL A 235 0.17 8.19 9.28
CA VAL A 235 -1.27 7.96 9.17
C VAL A 235 -1.62 6.57 9.62
N ASP A 236 -2.64 6.47 10.44
CA ASP A 236 -3.30 5.20 10.67
C ASP A 236 -4.25 4.92 9.50
N ARG A 237 -3.88 3.97 8.63
CA ARG A 237 -4.73 3.56 7.49
C ARG A 237 -6.07 2.95 7.94
N ARG A 238 -6.17 2.51 9.21
CA ARG A 238 -7.39 1.94 9.81
C ARG A 238 -8.34 3.01 10.33
N GLN A 239 -7.91 4.27 10.44
CA GLN A 239 -8.74 5.38 10.89
C GLN A 239 -9.34 6.15 9.70
N ARG A 240 -10.66 6.06 9.51
CA ARG A 240 -11.40 7.01 8.66
C ARG A 240 -11.66 8.30 9.46
N GLY A 241 -11.35 9.46 8.87
CA GLY A 241 -11.75 10.77 9.42
C GLY A 241 -10.87 11.34 10.54
N ASN A 242 -9.56 11.05 10.56
CA ASN A 242 -8.69 11.51 11.65
C ASN A 242 -8.45 13.04 11.59
N THR A 243 -9.04 13.80 12.52
CA THR A 243 -8.79 15.25 12.70
C THR A 243 -7.31 15.57 12.91
N MET A 244 -6.54 14.65 13.51
CA MET A 244 -5.10 14.83 13.66
C MET A 244 -4.37 14.77 12.33
N LEU A 245 -4.75 13.90 11.40
CA LEU A 245 -4.17 13.85 10.07
C LEU A 245 -4.34 15.19 9.36
N PHE A 246 -5.57 15.71 9.36
CA PHE A 246 -5.89 17.01 8.77
C PHE A 246 -5.02 18.12 9.36
N ARG A 247 -4.91 18.19 10.69
CA ARG A 247 -4.07 19.17 11.38
C ARG A 247 -2.59 19.09 10.97
N HIS A 248 -2.06 17.88 10.77
CA HIS A 248 -0.66 17.70 10.40
C HIS A 248 -0.38 18.05 8.95
N VAL A 249 -1.26 17.64 8.04
CA VAL A 249 -1.19 18.03 6.63
C VAL A 249 -1.25 19.55 6.52
N GLN A 250 -2.20 20.18 7.21
CA GLN A 250 -2.33 21.63 7.23
C GLN A 250 -1.07 22.30 7.77
N ARG A 251 -0.54 21.85 8.92
CA ARG A 251 0.72 22.37 9.49
C ARG A 251 1.90 22.21 8.53
N CYS A 252 1.99 21.12 7.79
CA CYS A 252 3.05 20.89 6.81
C CYS A 252 2.98 21.91 5.66
N LEU A 253 1.78 22.13 5.11
CA LEU A 253 1.53 23.08 4.03
C LEU A 253 1.74 24.53 4.49
N GLU A 254 1.26 24.89 5.69
CA GLU A 254 1.49 26.21 6.32
C GLU A 254 2.98 26.52 6.53
N ARG A 255 3.79 25.49 6.84
CA ARG A 255 5.25 25.61 6.96
C ARG A 255 5.98 25.56 5.62
N GLY A 256 5.26 25.70 4.51
CA GLY A 256 5.82 25.75 3.15
C GLY A 256 6.33 24.41 2.63
N GLY A 257 5.94 23.29 3.24
CA GLY A 257 6.24 21.95 2.75
C GLY A 257 5.26 21.48 1.68
N VAL A 258 5.53 20.32 1.09
CA VAL A 258 4.67 19.65 0.10
C VAL A 258 4.14 18.37 0.72
N VAL A 259 2.85 18.09 0.52
CA VAL A 259 2.25 16.82 0.93
C VAL A 259 2.00 15.99 -0.32
N ALA A 260 2.67 14.84 -0.42
CA ALA A 260 2.47 13.87 -1.48
C ALA A 260 1.46 12.80 -1.04
N VAL A 261 0.46 12.59 -1.89
CA VAL A 261 -0.63 11.64 -1.67
C VAL A 261 -0.74 10.74 -2.90
N PHE A 262 -0.85 9.44 -2.66
CA PHE A 262 -1.27 8.47 -3.66
C PHE A 262 -2.76 8.22 -3.48
N PRO A 263 -3.65 8.94 -4.21
CA PRO A 263 -5.07 8.99 -3.91
C PRO A 263 -5.80 7.66 -4.16
N GLU A 264 -5.20 6.74 -4.92
CA GLU A 264 -5.66 5.35 -5.07
C GLU A 264 -5.74 4.61 -3.72
N GLY A 265 -4.80 4.93 -2.81
CA GLY A 265 -4.72 4.35 -1.47
C GLY A 265 -4.31 2.87 -1.43
N ASP A 266 -3.99 2.27 -2.57
CA ASP A 266 -3.39 0.97 -2.77
C ASP A 266 -2.53 1.02 -4.05
N PHE A 267 -1.70 0.01 -4.30
CA PHE A 267 -0.97 -0.11 -5.56
C PHE A 267 -1.93 -0.54 -6.68
N GLY A 268 -1.88 0.14 -7.81
CA GLY A 268 -2.56 -0.25 -9.04
C GLY A 268 -2.13 -1.64 -9.51
N PRO A 269 -3.04 -2.41 -10.12
CA PRO A 269 -2.79 -3.81 -10.50
C PRO A 269 -1.77 -3.93 -11.63
N SER A 270 -1.79 -3.00 -12.59
CA SER A 270 -0.89 -2.98 -13.75
C SER A 270 -0.50 -1.55 -14.15
N GLU A 271 0.57 -1.44 -14.93
CA GLU A 271 0.98 -0.19 -15.56
C GLU A 271 -0.18 0.44 -16.36
N GLY A 272 -0.36 1.76 -16.23
CA GLY A 272 -1.40 2.49 -16.94
C GLY A 272 -2.84 2.30 -16.44
N GLN A 273 -3.08 1.41 -15.48
CA GLN A 273 -4.41 1.22 -14.89
C GLN A 273 -4.50 1.95 -13.55
N LEU A 274 -5.39 2.95 -13.48
CA LEU A 274 -5.68 3.69 -12.25
C LEU A 274 -6.79 3.01 -11.45
N LEU A 275 -6.63 2.97 -10.13
CA LEU A 275 -7.72 2.75 -9.19
C LEU A 275 -8.49 4.07 -8.96
N PRO A 276 -9.76 4.00 -8.50
CA PRO A 276 -10.53 5.19 -8.17
C PRO A 276 -9.85 6.06 -7.10
N PHE A 277 -9.82 7.37 -7.32
CA PHE A 277 -9.16 8.29 -6.39
C PHE A 277 -10.03 8.58 -5.16
N LYS A 278 -9.42 8.61 -3.97
CA LYS A 278 -10.06 9.09 -2.74
C LYS A 278 -10.01 10.62 -2.67
N LYS A 279 -11.03 11.25 -2.08
CA LYS A 279 -11.17 12.72 -1.97
C LYS A 279 -10.19 13.41 -1.01
N GLY A 280 -9.37 12.67 -0.26
CA GLY A 280 -8.52 13.22 0.80
C GLY A 280 -7.60 14.35 0.33
N PHE A 281 -6.93 14.18 -0.82
CA PHE A 281 -6.05 15.20 -1.38
C PHE A 281 -6.79 16.51 -1.71
N ALA A 282 -8.02 16.41 -2.22
CA ALA A 282 -8.82 17.56 -2.60
C ALA A 282 -9.27 18.35 -1.36
N HIS A 283 -9.66 17.66 -0.29
CA HIS A 283 -9.93 18.30 0.99
C HIS A 283 -8.70 19.03 1.54
N PHE A 284 -7.51 18.42 1.49
CA PHE A 284 -6.27 19.04 1.95
C PHE A 284 -5.93 20.31 1.16
N ALA A 285 -6.00 20.23 -0.17
CA ALA A 285 -5.65 21.35 -1.04
C ALA A 285 -6.61 22.53 -0.89
N VAL A 286 -7.93 22.27 -0.89
CA VAL A 286 -8.96 23.31 -0.73
C VAL A 286 -8.88 23.94 0.66
N SER A 287 -8.73 23.15 1.72
CA SER A 287 -8.69 23.68 3.10
C SER A 287 -7.44 24.54 3.35
N ALA A 288 -6.31 24.19 2.74
CA ALA A 288 -5.06 24.96 2.88
C ALA A 288 -4.93 26.09 1.84
N GLY A 289 -5.84 26.19 0.86
CA GLY A 289 -5.75 27.19 -0.22
C GLY A 289 -4.51 27.02 -1.12
N VAL A 290 -4.00 25.79 -1.26
CA VAL A 290 -2.81 25.48 -2.08
C VAL A 290 -3.20 24.74 -3.36
N PRO A 291 -2.42 24.81 -4.44
CA PRO A 291 -2.73 24.08 -5.67
C PRO A 291 -2.45 22.57 -5.52
N VAL A 292 -3.05 21.79 -6.44
CA VAL A 292 -2.75 20.36 -6.61
C VAL A 292 -1.83 20.18 -7.82
N LEU A 293 -0.69 19.51 -7.64
CA LEU A 293 0.23 19.17 -8.73
C LEU A 293 0.04 17.69 -9.13
N PRO A 294 -0.56 17.41 -10.31
CA PRO A 294 -0.73 16.05 -10.81
C PRO A 294 0.57 15.52 -11.43
N VAL A 295 0.89 14.26 -11.11
CA VAL A 295 2.04 13.53 -11.65
C VAL A 295 1.60 12.15 -12.12
N ALA A 296 2.06 11.73 -13.28
CA ALA A 296 1.93 10.35 -13.72
C ALA A 296 3.28 9.63 -13.73
N LEU A 297 3.26 8.39 -13.25
CA LEU A 297 4.40 7.48 -13.10
C LEU A 297 4.14 6.24 -13.95
N ALA A 298 5.16 5.79 -14.68
CA ALA A 298 5.11 4.55 -15.44
C ALA A 298 6.46 3.85 -15.52
N GLY A 299 6.42 2.53 -15.70
CA GLY A 299 7.57 1.65 -15.75
C GLY A 299 8.13 1.27 -14.37
N MET A 300 7.40 1.53 -13.30
CA MET A 300 7.82 1.30 -11.91
C MET A 300 7.21 0.04 -11.29
N LYS A 301 6.26 -0.64 -11.97
CA LYS A 301 5.60 -1.86 -11.47
C LYS A 301 6.55 -3.05 -11.42
N GLU A 302 7.37 -3.21 -12.46
CA GLU A 302 8.46 -4.18 -12.51
C GLU A 302 9.77 -3.45 -12.73
N ILE A 303 10.85 -3.83 -12.06
CA ILE A 303 12.09 -3.03 -12.09
C ILE A 303 13.29 -3.92 -12.34
N TRP A 304 14.20 -3.47 -13.21
CA TRP A 304 15.48 -4.14 -13.49
C TRP A 304 16.56 -3.12 -13.83
N VAL A 305 17.83 -3.55 -13.79
CA VAL A 305 18.97 -2.66 -14.09
C VAL A 305 18.92 -2.16 -15.52
N GLY A 306 19.00 -0.84 -15.69
CA GLY A 306 18.92 -0.12 -16.96
C GLY A 306 17.49 0.22 -17.41
N LYS A 307 16.45 -0.16 -16.64
CA LYS A 307 15.06 0.13 -16.99
C LYS A 307 14.82 1.63 -17.08
N ARG A 308 14.01 2.04 -18.07
CA ARG A 308 13.53 3.42 -18.20
C ARG A 308 12.28 3.63 -17.35
N LEU A 309 12.35 4.62 -16.46
CA LEU A 309 11.27 5.02 -15.55
C LEU A 309 10.75 6.39 -15.98
N PHE A 310 9.44 6.53 -16.11
CA PHE A 310 8.79 7.72 -16.65
C PHE A 310 8.13 8.52 -15.53
N VAL A 311 8.36 9.83 -15.55
CA VAL A 311 7.70 10.80 -14.68
C VAL A 311 7.16 11.95 -15.54
N ARG A 312 5.86 12.18 -15.50
CA ARG A 312 5.17 13.24 -16.24
C ARG A 312 4.51 14.18 -15.26
N ILE A 313 5.00 15.41 -15.19
CA ILE A 313 4.49 16.45 -14.29
C ILE A 313 3.53 17.33 -15.07
N GLY A 314 2.29 17.42 -14.61
CA GLY A 314 1.24 18.23 -15.23
C GLY A 314 1.25 19.69 -14.78
N GLU A 315 0.30 20.45 -15.32
CA GLU A 315 0.00 21.80 -14.85
C GLU A 315 -0.66 21.75 -13.48
N GLU A 316 -0.35 22.73 -12.63
CA GLU A 316 -0.97 22.82 -11.32
C GLU A 316 -2.46 23.18 -11.43
N ILE A 317 -3.27 22.58 -10.55
CA ILE A 317 -4.70 22.80 -10.48
C ILE A 317 -4.95 23.77 -9.32
N SER A 318 -5.27 25.02 -9.66
CA SER A 318 -5.68 26.02 -8.66
C SER A 318 -6.92 25.57 -7.90
N THR A 319 -6.94 25.83 -6.59
CA THR A 319 -8.08 25.58 -5.70
C THR A 319 -8.99 26.80 -5.51
N GLN A 320 -8.60 27.96 -6.03
CA GLN A 320 -9.36 29.21 -5.87
C GLN A 320 -10.74 29.10 -6.51
N GLY A 321 -11.78 29.37 -5.72
CA GLY A 321 -13.17 29.36 -6.17
C GLY A 321 -13.71 27.97 -6.55
N ARG A 322 -13.01 26.88 -6.21
CA ARG A 322 -13.40 25.51 -6.56
C ARG A 322 -13.80 24.70 -5.33
N THR A 323 -14.78 23.84 -5.53
CA THR A 323 -15.24 22.86 -4.53
C THR A 323 -14.30 21.66 -4.45
N VAL A 324 -14.38 20.91 -3.35
CA VAL A 324 -13.62 19.66 -3.16
C VAL A 324 -13.91 18.65 -4.28
N ASP A 325 -15.17 18.54 -4.72
CA ASP A 325 -15.58 17.57 -5.73
C ASP A 325 -15.08 17.95 -7.14
N GLU A 326 -14.96 19.25 -7.43
CA GLU A 326 -14.32 19.70 -8.67
C GLU A 326 -12.82 19.42 -8.66
N ILE A 327 -12.13 19.69 -7.54
CA ILE A 327 -10.68 19.41 -7.42
C ILE A 327 -10.41 17.91 -7.48
N HIS A 328 -11.26 17.09 -6.87
CA HIS A 328 -11.16 15.64 -6.94
C HIS A 328 -11.24 15.14 -8.38
N ARG A 329 -12.27 15.55 -9.13
CA ARG A 329 -12.48 15.18 -10.54
C ARG A 329 -11.36 15.69 -11.45
N LEU A 330 -10.93 16.94 -11.28
CA LEU A 330 -9.84 17.53 -12.06
C LEU A 330 -8.52 16.82 -11.79
N GLY A 331 -8.23 16.49 -10.53
CA GLY A 331 -7.01 15.77 -10.16
C GLY A 331 -6.95 14.37 -10.77
N GLU A 332 -8.03 13.61 -10.69
CA GLU A 332 -8.14 12.28 -11.30
C GLU A 332 -7.98 12.35 -12.83
N GLY A 333 -8.72 13.24 -13.49
CA GLY A 333 -8.61 13.44 -14.93
C GLY A 333 -7.22 13.90 -15.39
N ALA A 334 -6.57 14.77 -14.61
CA ALA A 334 -5.23 15.26 -14.95
C ALA A 334 -4.16 14.16 -14.84
N VAL A 335 -4.20 13.31 -13.80
CA VAL A 335 -3.27 12.17 -13.71
C VAL A 335 -3.53 11.18 -14.83
N ALA A 336 -4.79 10.87 -15.13
CA ALA A 336 -5.16 9.98 -16.23
C ALA A 336 -4.64 10.49 -17.60
N ALA A 337 -4.78 11.79 -17.87
CA ALA A 337 -4.30 12.40 -19.11
C ALA A 337 -2.76 12.43 -19.24
N LEU A 338 -2.03 12.36 -18.12
CA LEU A 338 -0.57 12.35 -18.10
C LEU A 338 0.04 10.95 -18.23
N LEU A 339 -0.75 9.89 -18.06
CA LEU A 339 -0.26 8.52 -18.16
C LEU A 339 0.27 8.26 -19.58
N PRO A 340 1.55 7.91 -19.73
CA PRO A 340 2.07 7.54 -21.04
C PRO A 340 1.47 6.20 -21.46
N ALA A 341 1.26 6.03 -22.78
CA ALA A 341 1.10 4.69 -23.34
C ALA A 341 2.37 3.89 -23.03
N TYR A 342 2.27 2.95 -22.10
CA TYR A 342 3.40 2.17 -21.62
C TYR A 342 3.28 0.73 -22.09
N GLN A 343 4.36 0.24 -22.71
CA GLN A 343 4.54 -1.16 -22.99
C GLN A 343 5.86 -1.61 -22.37
N GLU A 344 5.79 -2.71 -21.64
CA GLU A 344 6.96 -3.29 -20.99
C GLU A 344 7.99 -3.74 -22.04
N PRO A 345 9.23 -3.23 -22.01
CA PRO A 345 10.22 -3.60 -23.02
C PRO A 345 10.48 -5.11 -23.07
N ALA A 346 10.52 -5.65 -24.29
CA ALA A 346 10.94 -7.02 -24.54
C ALA A 346 12.45 -7.21 -24.26
N GLY A 347 12.86 -8.46 -24.01
CA GLY A 347 14.26 -8.84 -23.87
C GLY A 347 14.71 -9.14 -22.44
N ARG A 348 16.03 -9.10 -22.23
CA ARG A 348 16.65 -9.45 -20.94
C ARG A 348 16.31 -8.43 -19.86
N LYS A 349 15.92 -8.91 -18.68
CA LYS A 349 15.56 -8.11 -17.50
C LYS A 349 16.47 -8.46 -16.31
N PRO A 350 17.72 -7.94 -16.27
CA PRO A 350 18.71 -8.33 -15.26
C PRO A 350 18.26 -8.00 -13.84
N MET A 351 18.38 -8.95 -12.92
CA MET A 351 18.02 -8.78 -11.50
C MET A 351 16.54 -8.41 -11.26
N ARG A 352 15.64 -8.61 -12.25
CA ARG A 352 14.22 -8.24 -12.14
C ARG A 352 13.56 -8.73 -10.86
N ARG A 353 13.68 -10.03 -10.55
CA ARG A 353 13.03 -10.63 -9.37
C ARG A 353 13.48 -9.98 -8.08
N TRP A 354 14.79 -9.75 -7.93
CA TRP A 354 15.36 -9.15 -6.72
C TRP A 354 15.01 -7.66 -6.60
N LEU A 355 15.19 -6.88 -7.68
CA LEU A 355 14.89 -5.45 -7.67
C LEU A 355 13.39 -5.18 -7.52
N THR A 356 12.53 -5.96 -8.18
CA THR A 356 11.07 -5.80 -8.07
C THR A 356 10.56 -6.22 -6.69
N ALA A 357 11.16 -7.20 -6.02
CA ALA A 357 10.77 -7.58 -4.66
C ALA A 357 11.27 -6.60 -3.57
N LEU A 358 12.27 -5.77 -3.90
CA LEU A 358 12.83 -4.78 -2.99
C LEU A 358 11.95 -3.52 -2.84
N PHE A 359 11.16 -3.21 -3.88
CA PHE A 359 10.28 -2.05 -3.97
C PHE A 359 8.82 -2.50 -4.13
#